data_AF-A0A7C3AAW6-F1
#
_entry.id   AF-A0A7C3AAW6-F1
#
_cell.length_a   1.000
_cell.length_b   1.000
_cell.length_c   1.000
_cell.angle_alpha   90.00
_cell.angle_beta   90.00
_cell.angle_gamma   90.00
#
_symmetry.space_group_name_H-M   'P 1'
#
loop_
_entity.id
_entity.type
_entity.pdbx_description
1 polymer ?
#
loop_
_entity_poly.entity_id
_entity_poly.type
_entity_poly.pdbx_seq_one_letter_code
_entity_poly.pdbx_strand_id
1 'polypeptide(L)'
;MKQRKTAITSCIRDFFRLAGAQDILAGTGRMMMRKSLRTTLWTAGITSSGYLSSHLGLPGFTGLQAILIPLIIGGGMLGMGAGLTYVPRTLSRRLVTIAEANDLNLMEDYRKSLVSEHLDVFWDRVFRHESALRFSDRERAAEQDQIMADRRMLLDHLKTLPPELLARLGAAPDGDPVDLVQVLMAEHPAITGVEKSREGFVLSCLYAMRHSFAQATEAEAVGYRLALYEDYCDGACFDPGDTKLLQQYEGSTTLNDIKAQLRFGHFDRLRELPAVLAGRFWQFLISRKIAGLTGRAVKTLNDAYHTDRFNCQSLLWPGEENARWLQALPQAGQEVLRWRHFIVKSALGPSYDTAQAVLDRMLLPCFELATRLRVRYDPEYGDHSLDGLAAADRTVMNNAVDDLTEFGYHPKTLAAVRRSTEKNRGQLADFLNHLRQLPEAGRIFQDGLALRAVKIAFHINADGLRKDFLNRRAVLSREATLRRIEKAAAEKHIYTGRLICLRLHHTLTLTQIQDYRRLARALAYDPQPYRP
;
A
#
# COMPACT_ATOMS: atom_id res chain seq x y z
N MET A 1 9.53 9.62 13.27
CA MET A 1 8.23 10.17 13.70
C MET A 1 7.49 9.25 14.67
N LYS A 2 7.99 8.02 14.94
CA LYS A 2 7.75 7.20 16.15
C LYS A 2 8.91 7.34 17.17
N GLN A 3 8.75 6.89 18.42
CA GLN A 3 9.74 7.03 19.53
C GLN A 3 11.19 6.74 19.08
N ARG A 4 12.11 7.71 19.29
CA ARG A 4 13.39 7.78 18.54
C ARG A 4 14.57 6.97 19.10
N LYS A 5 14.63 6.65 20.40
CA LYS A 5 15.82 6.01 21.00
C LYS A 5 15.78 4.48 20.94
N THR A 6 14.62 3.86 21.13
CA THR A 6 14.40 2.41 20.93
C THR A 6 14.38 2.01 19.44
N ALA A 7 14.07 2.94 18.54
CA ALA A 7 13.93 2.69 17.11
C ALA A 7 15.26 2.46 16.36
N ILE A 8 16.39 3.02 16.80
CA ILE A 8 17.68 2.87 16.09
C ILE A 8 18.27 1.48 16.35
N THR A 9 18.30 1.05 17.61
CA THR A 9 18.80 -0.28 17.98
C THR A 9 17.94 -1.40 17.40
N SER A 10 16.61 -1.21 17.34
CA SER A 10 15.72 -2.16 16.67
C SER A 10 15.91 -2.16 15.15
N CYS A 11 16.11 -0.99 14.53
CA CYS A 11 16.39 -0.85 13.10
C CYS A 11 17.67 -1.61 12.68
N ILE A 12 18.76 -1.47 13.44
CA ILE A 12 20.02 -2.18 13.17
C ILE A 12 19.81 -3.70 13.32
N ARG A 13 19.11 -4.14 14.37
CA ARG A 13 18.80 -5.56 14.59
C ARG A 13 17.96 -6.15 13.46
N ASP A 14 16.91 -5.45 13.06
CA ASP A 14 16.02 -5.88 11.97
C ASP A 14 16.76 -5.90 10.63
N PHE A 15 17.65 -4.92 10.38
CA PHE A 15 18.54 -4.93 9.22
C PHE A 15 19.43 -6.18 9.23
N PHE A 16 20.10 -6.52 10.33
CA PHE A 16 20.94 -7.74 10.38
C PHE A 16 20.13 -9.04 10.31
N ARG A 17 18.85 -9.05 10.70
CA ARG A 17 17.95 -10.20 10.53
C ARG A 17 17.58 -10.43 9.06
N LEU A 18 17.29 -9.32 8.36
CA LEU A 18 16.84 -9.33 6.97
C LEU A 18 17.98 -9.40 5.96
N ALA A 19 19.09 -8.73 6.25
CA ALA A 19 20.34 -8.87 5.51
C ALA A 19 20.81 -10.31 5.69
N GLY A 20 20.86 -11.07 4.59
CA GLY A 20 21.39 -12.42 4.66
C GLY A 20 22.86 -12.38 5.08
N ALA A 21 23.38 -13.49 5.61
CA ALA A 21 24.83 -13.69 5.73
C ALA A 21 25.54 -13.34 4.41
N GLN A 22 24.87 -13.58 3.29
CA GLN A 22 25.26 -13.23 1.92
C GLN A 22 25.44 -11.73 1.65
N ASP A 23 24.64 -10.84 2.27
CA ASP A 23 24.80 -9.39 2.10
C ASP A 23 25.90 -8.82 2.98
N ILE A 24 26.11 -9.44 4.15
CA ILE A 24 27.25 -9.17 5.02
C ILE A 24 28.53 -9.65 4.31
N LEU A 25 28.53 -10.85 3.73
CA LEU A 25 29.64 -11.37 2.93
C LEU A 25 29.87 -10.53 1.67
N ALA A 26 28.82 -10.05 0.99
CA ALA A 26 28.98 -9.14 -0.15
C ALA A 26 29.37 -7.71 0.25
N GLY A 27 29.05 -7.28 1.47
CA GLY A 27 29.53 -6.04 2.08
C GLY A 27 31.02 -6.14 2.41
N THR A 28 31.40 -7.19 3.14
CA THR A 28 32.78 -7.56 3.45
C THR A 28 33.60 -7.77 2.19
N GLY A 29 33.03 -8.44 1.18
CA GLY A 29 33.66 -8.68 -0.12
C GLY A 29 33.89 -7.38 -0.88
N ARG A 30 32.90 -6.47 -0.95
CA ARG A 30 33.08 -5.12 -1.53
C ARG A 30 34.11 -4.29 -0.76
N MET A 31 34.15 -4.41 0.57
CA MET A 31 35.15 -3.74 1.41
C MET A 31 36.55 -4.30 1.16
N MET A 32 36.71 -5.63 1.06
CA MET A 32 37.97 -6.30 0.72
C MET A 32 38.44 -5.92 -0.68
N MET A 33 37.54 -5.87 -1.67
CA MET A 33 37.85 -5.40 -3.02
C MET A 33 38.26 -3.92 -3.06
N ARG A 34 37.63 -3.04 -2.26
CA ARG A 34 38.04 -1.63 -2.15
C ARG A 34 39.38 -1.47 -1.44
N LYS A 35 39.67 -2.32 -0.45
CA LYS A 35 40.93 -2.29 0.31
C LYS A 35 42.08 -3.02 -0.38
N SER A 36 41.82 -3.93 -1.32
CA SER A 36 42.85 -4.76 -1.96
C SER A 36 43.92 -3.90 -2.64
N LEU A 37 43.54 -2.84 -3.36
CA LEU A 37 44.48 -1.91 -3.99
C LEU A 37 45.37 -1.20 -2.96
N ARG A 38 44.76 -0.69 -1.88
CA ARG A 38 45.52 -0.03 -0.81
C ARG A 38 46.46 -1.00 -0.11
N THR A 39 46.01 -2.22 0.20
CA THR A 39 46.85 -3.25 0.82
C THR A 39 47.99 -3.68 -0.10
N THR A 40 47.74 -3.81 -1.41
CA THR A 40 48.76 -4.14 -2.42
C THR A 40 49.84 -3.07 -2.49
N LEU A 41 49.48 -1.79 -2.45
CA LEU A 41 50.43 -0.68 -2.47
C LEU A 41 51.26 -0.63 -1.18
N TRP A 42 50.62 -0.88 -0.02
CA TRP A 42 51.31 -0.94 1.27
C TRP A 42 52.28 -2.12 1.35
N THR A 43 51.86 -3.31 0.91
CA THR A 43 52.74 -4.48 0.88
C THR A 43 53.86 -4.29 -0.13
N ALA A 44 53.60 -3.69 -1.29
CA ALA A 44 54.65 -3.33 -2.26
C ALA A 44 55.67 -2.34 -1.68
N GLY A 45 55.23 -1.35 -0.89
CA GLY A 45 56.14 -0.43 -0.21
C GLY A 45 57.04 -1.11 0.84
N ILE A 46 56.49 -2.06 1.61
CA ILE A 46 57.23 -2.86 2.59
C ILE A 46 58.22 -3.80 1.89
N THR A 47 57.77 -4.51 0.85
CA THR A 47 58.61 -5.49 0.16
C THR A 47 59.67 -4.83 -0.71
N SER A 48 59.40 -3.66 -1.29
CA SER A 48 60.40 -2.85 -2.01
C SER A 48 61.45 -2.28 -1.06
N SER A 49 61.03 -1.80 0.12
CA SER A 49 61.98 -1.38 1.17
C SER A 49 62.85 -2.54 1.65
N GLY A 50 62.27 -3.72 1.85
CA GLY A 50 63.04 -4.91 2.21
C GLY A 50 63.95 -5.44 1.08
N TYR A 51 63.59 -5.22 -0.19
CA TYR A 51 64.46 -5.49 -1.33
C TYR A 51 65.66 -4.53 -1.35
N LEU A 52 65.44 -3.23 -1.14
CA LEU A 52 66.52 -2.25 -1.03
C LEU A 52 67.44 -2.53 0.18
N SER A 53 66.85 -2.94 1.30
CA SER A 53 67.60 -3.40 2.49
C SER A 53 68.50 -4.60 2.19
N SER A 54 68.03 -5.54 1.35
CA SER A 54 68.82 -6.71 0.94
C SER A 54 70.05 -6.33 0.11
N HIS A 55 69.97 -5.26 -0.70
CA HIS A 55 71.10 -4.71 -1.46
C HIS A 55 72.13 -3.99 -0.58
N LEU A 56 71.76 -3.64 0.65
CA LEU A 56 72.63 -3.01 1.65
C LEU A 56 73.24 -4.03 2.62
N GLY A 57 73.11 -5.34 2.34
CA GLY A 57 73.72 -6.42 3.15
C GLY A 57 72.95 -6.80 4.42
N LEU A 58 71.72 -6.31 4.57
CA LEU A 58 70.81 -6.65 5.68
C LEU A 58 69.81 -7.74 5.25
N PRO A 59 69.25 -8.55 6.17
CA PRO A 59 68.21 -9.52 5.82
C PRO A 59 67.00 -8.84 5.18
N GLY A 60 66.58 -9.32 4.01
CA GLY A 60 65.56 -8.66 3.19
C GLY A 60 64.92 -9.59 2.15
N PHE A 61 64.05 -9.03 1.29
CA PHE A 61 63.29 -9.80 0.29
C PHE A 61 64.04 -9.91 -1.03
N THR A 62 63.91 -11.03 -1.74
CA THR A 62 64.44 -11.15 -3.11
C THR A 62 63.58 -10.32 -4.09
N GLY A 63 64.14 -9.91 -5.23
CA GLY A 63 63.39 -9.10 -6.22
C GLY A 63 62.12 -9.79 -6.72
N LEU A 64 62.16 -11.12 -6.81
CA LEU A 64 61.02 -11.96 -7.17
C LEU A 64 59.95 -11.97 -6.05
N GLN A 65 60.37 -12.05 -4.78
CA GLN A 65 59.46 -11.94 -3.63
C GLN A 65 58.87 -10.54 -3.49
N ALA A 66 59.64 -9.50 -3.84
CA ALA A 66 59.19 -8.12 -3.74
C ALA A 66 58.01 -7.80 -4.67
N ILE A 67 57.92 -8.53 -5.79
CA ILE A 67 56.85 -8.43 -6.78
C ILE A 67 55.72 -9.43 -6.49
N LEU A 68 56.04 -10.69 -6.16
CA LEU A 68 55.01 -11.73 -5.98
C LEU A 68 54.19 -11.58 -4.70
N ILE A 69 54.80 -11.16 -3.58
CA ILE A 69 54.10 -11.06 -2.29
C ILE A 69 52.94 -10.04 -2.36
N PRO A 70 53.12 -8.81 -2.91
CA PRO A 70 52.02 -7.87 -3.09
C PRO A 70 50.93 -8.39 -4.04
N LEU A 71 51.30 -9.07 -5.13
CA LEU A 71 50.37 -9.65 -6.10
C LEU A 71 49.53 -10.78 -5.49
N ILE A 72 50.12 -11.66 -4.70
CA ILE A 72 49.42 -12.78 -4.05
C ILE A 72 48.48 -12.25 -2.97
N ILE A 73 48.92 -11.31 -2.14
CA ILE A 73 48.08 -10.72 -1.07
C ILE A 73 46.95 -9.88 -1.68
N GLY A 74 47.28 -9.01 -2.64
CA GLY A 74 46.32 -8.16 -3.34
C GLY A 74 45.32 -8.95 -4.17
N GLY A 75 45.81 -9.87 -5.00
CA GLY A 75 45.02 -10.76 -5.84
C GLY A 75 44.19 -11.74 -5.03
N GLY A 76 44.72 -12.28 -3.94
CA GLY A 76 43.99 -13.15 -3.00
C GLY A 76 42.84 -12.43 -2.31
N MET A 77 43.06 -11.20 -1.82
CA MET A 77 41.98 -10.38 -1.24
C MET A 77 40.93 -9.98 -2.28
N LEU A 78 41.33 -9.72 -3.52
CA LEU A 78 40.43 -9.40 -4.62
C LEU A 78 39.60 -10.62 -5.03
N GLY A 79 40.23 -11.79 -5.18
CA GLY A 79 39.57 -13.05 -5.51
C GLY A 79 38.62 -13.54 -4.43
N MET A 80 39.04 -13.54 -3.16
CA MET A 80 38.14 -13.83 -2.03
C MET A 80 37.03 -12.79 -1.92
N GLY A 81 37.34 -11.50 -2.10
CA GLY A 81 36.35 -10.43 -2.09
C GLY A 81 35.30 -10.58 -3.20
N ALA A 82 35.72 -11.00 -4.39
CA ALA A 82 34.82 -11.31 -5.51
C ALA A 82 33.98 -12.56 -5.22
N GLY A 83 34.59 -13.65 -4.73
CA GLY A 83 33.87 -14.87 -4.34
C GLY A 83 32.79 -14.60 -3.29
N LEU A 84 33.11 -13.83 -2.26
CA LEU A 84 32.18 -13.40 -1.21
C LEU A 84 31.09 -12.45 -1.70
N THR A 85 31.32 -11.74 -2.80
CA THR A 85 30.35 -10.78 -3.37
C THR A 85 29.42 -11.42 -4.39
N TYR A 86 29.92 -12.32 -5.25
CA TYR A 86 29.20 -12.78 -6.42
C TYR A 86 28.53 -14.15 -6.22
N VAL A 87 29.18 -15.12 -5.57
CA VAL A 87 28.62 -16.46 -5.34
C VAL A 87 27.34 -16.44 -4.49
N PRO A 88 27.25 -15.64 -3.42
CA PRO A 88 26.02 -15.57 -2.64
C PRO A 88 24.88 -14.88 -3.41
N ARG A 89 25.19 -13.87 -4.23
CA ARG A 89 24.20 -13.15 -5.04
C ARG A 89 23.55 -14.04 -6.10
N THR A 90 24.30 -14.96 -6.71
CA THR A 90 23.75 -15.90 -7.70
C THR A 90 22.84 -16.94 -7.06
N LEU A 91 23.19 -17.43 -5.86
CA LEU A 91 22.37 -18.41 -5.13
C LEU A 91 21.06 -17.80 -4.60
N SER A 92 21.09 -16.60 -4.01
CA SER A 92 19.87 -15.93 -3.56
C SER A 92 18.97 -15.52 -4.72
N ARG A 93 19.53 -15.10 -5.87
CA ARG A 93 18.73 -14.84 -7.08
C ARG A 93 18.02 -16.11 -7.54
N ARG A 94 18.70 -17.25 -7.58
CA ARG A 94 18.08 -18.52 -8.00
C ARG A 94 16.88 -18.91 -7.13
N LEU A 95 16.96 -18.74 -5.80
CA LEU A 95 15.83 -19.07 -4.91
C LEU A 95 14.66 -18.09 -5.05
N VAL A 96 14.93 -16.80 -5.27
CA VAL A 96 13.88 -15.82 -5.56
C VAL A 96 13.22 -16.14 -6.90
N THR A 97 14.01 -16.46 -7.94
CA THR A 97 13.47 -16.91 -9.23
C THR A 97 12.67 -18.21 -9.13
N ILE A 98 13.06 -19.15 -8.26
CA ILE A 98 12.23 -20.33 -7.97
C ILE A 98 10.89 -19.90 -7.37
N ALA A 99 10.87 -18.98 -6.41
CA ALA A 99 9.62 -18.50 -5.85
C ALA A 99 8.74 -17.78 -6.90
N GLU A 100 9.33 -16.89 -7.72
CA GLU A 100 8.63 -16.23 -8.83
C GLU A 100 8.07 -17.25 -9.84
N ALA A 101 8.83 -18.30 -10.15
CA ALA A 101 8.39 -19.38 -11.05
C ALA A 101 7.40 -20.37 -10.41
N ASN A 102 7.16 -20.27 -9.10
CA ASN A 102 6.19 -21.09 -8.36
C ASN A 102 5.15 -20.17 -7.70
N ASP A 103 4.58 -19.27 -8.49
CA ASP A 103 3.36 -18.53 -8.18
C ASP A 103 3.47 -17.47 -7.07
N LEU A 104 4.68 -16.95 -6.77
CA LEU A 104 4.80 -15.80 -5.86
C LEU A 104 4.07 -14.56 -6.41
N ASN A 105 4.13 -14.34 -7.72
CA ASN A 105 3.38 -13.27 -8.39
C ASN A 105 1.86 -13.50 -8.33
N LEU A 106 1.39 -14.74 -8.21
CA LEU A 106 -0.05 -15.04 -8.04
C LEU A 106 -0.53 -14.80 -6.61
N MET A 107 0.32 -14.30 -5.69
CA MET A 107 -0.16 -13.76 -4.41
C MET A 107 -1.03 -12.50 -4.58
N GLU A 108 -1.17 -11.97 -5.80
CA GLU A 108 -2.19 -10.97 -6.14
C GLU A 108 -3.61 -11.53 -5.94
N ASP A 109 -3.82 -12.83 -6.14
CA ASP A 109 -5.14 -13.46 -6.00
C ASP A 109 -5.62 -13.46 -4.55
N TYR A 110 -4.70 -13.48 -3.57
CA TYR A 110 -5.05 -13.27 -2.16
C TYR A 110 -5.62 -11.86 -1.94
N ARG A 111 -5.11 -10.85 -2.65
CA ARG A 111 -5.66 -9.49 -2.57
C ARG A 111 -7.04 -9.41 -3.23
N LYS A 112 -7.25 -10.14 -4.33
CA LYS A 112 -8.55 -10.28 -5.01
C LYS A 112 -9.57 -11.03 -4.15
N SER A 113 -9.16 -11.99 -3.31
CA SER A 113 -10.09 -12.66 -2.39
C SER A 113 -10.64 -11.72 -1.30
N LEU A 114 -9.99 -10.58 -1.06
CA LEU A 114 -10.38 -9.60 -0.04
C LEU A 114 -11.29 -8.49 -0.59
N VAL A 115 -11.78 -8.61 -1.83
CA VAL A 115 -12.51 -7.55 -2.51
C VAL A 115 -13.71 -7.05 -1.72
N SER A 116 -14.52 -7.95 -1.17
CA SER A 116 -15.73 -7.56 -0.42
C SER A 116 -15.39 -6.69 0.81
N GLU A 117 -14.32 -7.01 1.53
CA GLU A 117 -13.87 -6.22 2.68
C GLU A 117 -13.28 -4.87 2.26
N HIS A 118 -12.54 -4.83 1.15
CA HIS A 118 -12.00 -3.58 0.61
C HIS A 118 -13.12 -2.62 0.19
N LEU A 119 -14.16 -3.14 -0.48
CA LEU A 119 -15.31 -2.35 -0.91
C LEU A 119 -16.04 -1.73 0.28
N ASP A 120 -16.15 -2.44 1.41
CA ASP A 120 -16.72 -1.88 2.64
C ASP A 120 -15.92 -0.69 3.17
N VAL A 121 -14.59 -0.81 3.20
CA VAL A 121 -13.70 0.28 3.61
C VAL A 121 -13.85 1.48 2.65
N PHE A 122 -13.96 1.24 1.34
CA PHE A 122 -14.13 2.32 0.36
C PHE A 122 -15.49 2.99 0.44
N TRP A 123 -16.55 2.23 0.68
CA TRP A 123 -17.87 2.79 0.93
C TRP A 123 -17.81 3.73 2.12
N ASP A 124 -17.32 3.23 3.25
CA ASP A 124 -17.29 3.96 4.51
C ASP A 124 -16.41 5.23 4.45
N ARG A 125 -15.24 5.15 3.81
CA ARG A 125 -14.25 6.24 3.81
C ARG A 125 -14.33 7.17 2.60
N VAL A 126 -14.97 6.76 1.51
CA VAL A 126 -15.00 7.52 0.25
C VAL A 126 -16.42 7.71 -0.24
N PHE A 127 -17.08 6.63 -0.65
CA PHE A 127 -18.27 6.73 -1.52
C PHE A 127 -19.56 7.07 -0.79
N ARG A 128 -19.67 6.75 0.50
CA ARG A 128 -20.83 7.13 1.29
C ARG A 128 -21.06 8.63 1.33
N HIS A 129 -19.98 9.39 1.49
CA HIS A 129 -20.06 10.84 1.51
C HIS A 129 -20.30 11.40 0.10
N GLU A 130 -19.78 10.73 -0.94
CA GLU A 130 -20.13 11.06 -2.33
C GLU A 130 -21.63 10.88 -2.62
N SER A 131 -22.22 9.80 -2.12
CA SER A 131 -23.65 9.54 -2.22
C SER A 131 -24.45 10.58 -1.44
N ALA A 132 -24.08 10.90 -0.20
CA ALA A 132 -24.77 11.90 0.63
C ALA A 132 -24.78 13.33 0.06
N LEU A 133 -23.83 13.68 -0.81
CA LEU A 133 -23.85 14.98 -1.51
C LEU A 133 -24.75 15.02 -2.73
N ARG A 134 -25.13 13.86 -3.27
CA ARG A 134 -25.90 13.73 -4.52
C ARG A 134 -27.34 13.35 -4.29
N PHE A 135 -27.60 12.56 -3.24
CA PHE A 135 -28.87 11.90 -3.01
C PHE A 135 -29.37 12.14 -1.59
N SER A 136 -30.69 12.27 -1.45
CA SER A 136 -31.36 12.36 -0.16
C SER A 136 -31.37 11.03 0.59
N ASP A 137 -31.50 11.07 1.92
CA ASP A 137 -31.61 9.86 2.75
C ASP A 137 -32.73 8.91 2.28
N ARG A 138 -33.83 9.48 1.77
CA ARG A 138 -34.96 8.71 1.24
C ARG A 138 -34.59 7.95 -0.03
N GLU A 139 -33.88 8.58 -0.96
CA GLU A 139 -33.44 7.91 -2.19
C GLU A 139 -32.44 6.80 -1.91
N ARG A 140 -31.53 7.01 -0.94
CA ARG A 140 -30.55 6.00 -0.53
C ARG A 140 -31.21 4.81 0.17
N ALA A 141 -32.16 5.06 1.06
CA ALA A 141 -32.94 4.01 1.71
C ALA A 141 -33.80 3.24 0.70
N ALA A 142 -34.44 3.93 -0.24
CA ALA A 142 -35.27 3.30 -1.27
C ALA A 142 -34.46 2.32 -2.16
N GLU A 143 -33.25 2.70 -2.57
CA GLU A 143 -32.38 1.80 -3.34
C GLU A 143 -31.94 0.59 -2.49
N GLN A 144 -31.54 0.82 -1.24
CA GLN A 144 -31.20 -0.26 -0.32
C GLN A 144 -32.35 -1.24 -0.12
N ASP A 145 -33.56 -0.73 0.16
CA ASP A 145 -34.76 -1.55 0.37
C ASP A 145 -35.12 -2.37 -0.86
N GLN A 146 -34.98 -1.77 -2.06
CA GLN A 146 -35.18 -2.45 -3.33
C GLN A 146 -34.19 -3.61 -3.52
N ILE A 147 -32.89 -3.35 -3.35
CA ILE A 147 -31.85 -4.39 -3.48
C ILE A 147 -32.06 -5.52 -2.45
N MET A 148 -32.44 -5.18 -1.22
CA MET A 148 -32.75 -6.18 -0.19
C MET A 148 -34.03 -6.97 -0.49
N ALA A 149 -35.01 -6.37 -1.16
CA ALA A 149 -36.20 -7.09 -1.65
C ALA A 149 -35.83 -8.06 -2.77
N ASP A 150 -35.03 -7.63 -3.75
CA ASP A 150 -34.58 -8.45 -4.87
C ASP A 150 -33.72 -9.63 -4.39
N ARG A 151 -32.82 -9.39 -3.43
CA ARG A 151 -32.01 -10.43 -2.80
C ARG A 151 -32.87 -11.51 -2.14
N ARG A 152 -33.91 -11.10 -1.38
CA ARG A 152 -34.83 -12.05 -0.73
C ARG A 152 -35.62 -12.83 -1.76
N MET A 153 -36.13 -12.17 -2.79
CA MET A 153 -36.87 -12.81 -3.88
C MET A 153 -36.03 -13.89 -4.58
N LEU A 154 -34.78 -13.58 -4.93
CA LEU A 154 -33.86 -14.54 -5.55
C LEU A 154 -33.53 -15.70 -4.60
N LEU A 155 -33.29 -15.41 -3.32
CA LEU A 155 -33.00 -16.44 -2.33
C LEU A 155 -34.17 -17.41 -2.17
N ASP A 156 -35.39 -16.89 -2.07
CA ASP A 156 -36.61 -17.69 -1.96
C ASP A 156 -36.81 -18.57 -3.20
N HIS A 157 -36.56 -18.04 -4.40
CA HIS A 157 -36.62 -18.82 -5.64
C HIS A 157 -35.56 -19.91 -5.71
N LEU A 158 -34.29 -19.61 -5.38
CA LEU A 158 -33.22 -20.61 -5.39
C LEU A 158 -33.48 -21.74 -4.40
N LYS A 159 -34.07 -21.45 -3.24
CA LYS A 159 -34.46 -22.48 -2.26
C LYS A 159 -35.53 -23.45 -2.76
N THR A 160 -36.25 -23.12 -3.83
CA THR A 160 -37.21 -24.04 -4.47
C THR A 160 -36.57 -24.99 -5.48
N LEU A 161 -35.32 -24.77 -5.88
CA LEU A 161 -34.64 -25.60 -6.87
C LEU A 161 -34.22 -26.97 -6.30
N PRO A 162 -34.18 -28.03 -7.13
CA PRO A 162 -33.68 -29.34 -6.69
C PRO A 162 -32.25 -29.26 -6.15
N PRO A 163 -31.89 -29.98 -5.07
CA PRO A 163 -30.53 -29.95 -4.50
C PRO A 163 -29.44 -30.31 -5.51
N GLU A 164 -29.71 -31.24 -6.43
CA GLU A 164 -28.79 -31.62 -7.50
C GLU A 164 -28.47 -30.45 -8.45
N LEU A 165 -29.47 -29.61 -8.75
CA LEU A 165 -29.29 -28.44 -9.60
C LEU A 165 -28.54 -27.34 -8.84
N LEU A 166 -28.89 -27.09 -7.58
CA LEU A 166 -28.16 -26.16 -6.72
C LEU A 166 -26.68 -26.52 -6.61
N ALA A 167 -26.36 -27.80 -6.41
CA ALA A 167 -24.98 -28.28 -6.38
C ALA A 167 -24.25 -28.06 -7.72
N ARG A 168 -24.92 -28.25 -8.87
CA ARG A 168 -24.35 -27.96 -10.19
C ARG A 168 -24.12 -26.48 -10.44
N LEU A 169 -24.95 -25.62 -9.85
CA LEU A 169 -24.79 -24.17 -9.87
C LEU A 169 -23.72 -23.68 -8.88
N GLY A 170 -23.08 -24.59 -8.14
CA GLY A 170 -21.99 -24.27 -7.22
C GLY A 170 -22.43 -23.91 -5.80
N ALA A 171 -23.71 -24.10 -5.44
CA ALA A 171 -24.13 -24.00 -4.04
C ALA A 171 -23.51 -25.15 -3.23
N ALA A 172 -23.09 -24.86 -2.00
CA ALA A 172 -22.57 -25.90 -1.11
C ALA A 172 -23.66 -26.95 -0.82
N PRO A 173 -23.33 -28.25 -0.73
CA PRO A 173 -24.31 -29.33 -0.56
C PRO A 173 -25.29 -29.15 0.61
N ASP A 174 -24.85 -28.46 1.66
CA ASP A 174 -25.61 -28.14 2.88
C ASP A 174 -25.68 -26.63 3.18
N GLY A 175 -25.30 -25.78 2.22
CA GLY A 175 -25.18 -24.33 2.41
C GLY A 175 -26.38 -23.54 1.91
N ASP A 176 -26.68 -22.42 2.59
CA ASP A 176 -27.66 -21.43 2.13
C ASP A 176 -27.20 -20.86 0.77
N PRO A 177 -28.04 -20.80 -0.29
CA PRO A 177 -27.64 -20.30 -1.62
C PRO A 177 -27.33 -18.79 -1.68
N VAL A 178 -26.97 -18.17 -0.55
CA VAL A 178 -26.68 -16.75 -0.39
C VAL A 178 -25.53 -16.31 -1.29
N ASP A 179 -24.47 -17.10 -1.40
CA ASP A 179 -23.32 -16.79 -2.25
C ASP A 179 -23.71 -16.80 -3.73
N LEU A 180 -24.60 -17.73 -4.13
CA LEU A 180 -25.14 -17.79 -5.48
C LEU A 180 -26.03 -16.59 -5.81
N VAL A 181 -26.84 -16.12 -4.85
CA VAL A 181 -27.61 -14.87 -5.02
C VAL A 181 -26.67 -13.69 -5.26
N GLN A 182 -25.61 -13.56 -4.46
CA GLN A 182 -24.65 -12.47 -4.62
C GLN A 182 -23.94 -12.55 -5.98
N VAL A 183 -23.61 -13.76 -6.45
CA VAL A 183 -23.06 -13.97 -7.79
C VAL A 183 -24.02 -13.45 -8.84
N LEU A 184 -25.28 -13.88 -8.83
CA LEU A 184 -26.28 -13.48 -9.81
C LEU A 184 -26.55 -11.97 -9.82
N MET A 185 -26.65 -11.37 -8.63
CA MET A 185 -26.90 -9.92 -8.51
C MET A 185 -25.71 -9.08 -8.97
N ALA A 186 -24.50 -9.63 -8.99
CA ALA A 186 -23.28 -8.95 -9.44
C ALA A 186 -23.00 -9.14 -10.94
N GLU A 187 -23.89 -9.78 -11.70
CA GLU A 187 -23.74 -9.93 -13.17
C GLU A 187 -24.15 -8.66 -13.94
N HIS A 188 -24.77 -7.69 -13.26
CA HIS A 188 -25.10 -6.38 -13.80
C HIS A 188 -24.86 -5.30 -12.75
N PRO A 189 -24.60 -4.04 -13.15
CA PRO A 189 -24.59 -2.93 -12.21
C PRO A 189 -26.00 -2.75 -11.61
N ALA A 190 -26.07 -2.37 -10.34
CA ALA A 190 -27.35 -2.20 -9.63
C ALA A 190 -28.19 -1.08 -10.26
N ILE A 191 -27.57 0.02 -10.69
CA ILE A 191 -28.19 1.03 -11.55
C ILE A 191 -27.21 1.53 -12.64
N THR A 192 -27.76 2.14 -13.69
CA THR A 192 -26.95 2.92 -14.63
C THR A 192 -26.55 4.24 -13.98
N GLY A 193 -25.25 4.44 -13.71
CA GLY A 193 -24.72 5.69 -13.17
C GLY A 193 -24.12 5.53 -11.76
N VAL A 194 -24.26 6.56 -10.91
CA VAL A 194 -23.65 6.58 -9.58
C VAL A 194 -24.62 6.00 -8.54
N GLU A 195 -24.21 4.91 -7.89
CA GLU A 195 -24.95 4.21 -6.85
C GLU A 195 -25.30 5.10 -5.64
N LYS A 196 -26.46 4.85 -5.02
CA LYS A 196 -27.00 5.68 -3.93
C LYS A 196 -26.75 5.04 -2.56
N SER A 197 -26.75 3.72 -2.47
CA SER A 197 -26.68 2.90 -1.27
C SER A 197 -25.38 2.10 -1.21
N ARG A 198 -25.08 1.53 -0.04
CA ARG A 198 -23.90 0.66 0.12
C ARG A 198 -24.05 -0.59 -0.73
N GLU A 199 -25.24 -1.16 -0.69
CA GLU A 199 -25.58 -2.41 -1.37
C GLU A 199 -25.44 -2.23 -2.89
N GLY A 200 -25.93 -1.12 -3.44
CA GLY A 200 -25.76 -0.77 -4.85
C GLY A 200 -24.29 -0.59 -5.22
N PHE A 201 -23.55 0.17 -4.41
CA PHE A 201 -22.11 0.35 -4.60
C PHE A 201 -21.34 -0.98 -4.63
N VAL A 202 -21.58 -1.86 -3.66
CA VAL A 202 -20.91 -3.16 -3.58
C VAL A 202 -21.25 -4.02 -4.79
N LEU A 203 -22.52 -4.11 -5.20
CA LEU A 203 -22.92 -4.89 -6.37
C LEU A 203 -22.27 -4.39 -7.65
N SER A 204 -22.30 -3.09 -7.91
CA SER A 204 -21.74 -2.51 -9.12
C SER A 204 -20.21 -2.58 -9.16
N CYS A 205 -19.53 -2.46 -8.01
CA CYS A 205 -18.11 -2.70 -7.93
C CYS A 205 -17.75 -4.19 -8.11
N LEU A 206 -18.53 -5.12 -7.55
CA LEU A 206 -18.32 -6.56 -7.79
C LEU A 206 -18.53 -6.90 -9.27
N TYR A 207 -19.52 -6.28 -9.92
CA TYR A 207 -19.71 -6.38 -11.36
C TYR A 207 -18.47 -5.94 -12.14
N ALA A 208 -17.94 -4.74 -11.86
CA ALA A 208 -16.70 -4.26 -12.50
C ALA A 208 -15.52 -5.20 -12.26
N MET A 209 -15.27 -5.60 -11.01
CA MET A 209 -14.12 -6.47 -10.67
C MET A 209 -14.20 -7.88 -11.29
N ARG A 210 -15.39 -8.34 -11.68
CA ARG A 210 -15.59 -9.64 -12.34
C ARG A 210 -15.44 -9.60 -13.85
N HIS A 211 -15.64 -8.45 -14.46
CA HIS A 211 -15.69 -8.30 -15.90
C HIS A 211 -14.49 -7.51 -16.42
N SER A 212 -13.81 -8.04 -17.41
CA SER A 212 -12.67 -7.35 -18.03
C SER A 212 -13.15 -6.26 -19.00
N PHE A 213 -13.34 -5.04 -18.50
CA PHE A 213 -13.69 -3.88 -19.31
C PHE A 213 -12.52 -2.93 -19.53
N ALA A 214 -12.60 -2.14 -20.60
CA ALA A 214 -11.79 -0.94 -20.68
C ALA A 214 -12.27 0.07 -19.63
N GLN A 215 -11.33 0.73 -18.95
CA GLN A 215 -11.61 1.62 -17.80
C GLN A 215 -12.63 2.74 -18.08
N ALA A 216 -12.65 3.27 -19.31
CA ALA A 216 -13.63 4.30 -19.69
C ALA A 216 -15.06 3.73 -19.77
N THR A 217 -15.21 2.53 -20.31
CA THR A 217 -16.48 1.80 -20.43
C THR A 217 -16.99 1.34 -19.07
N GLU A 218 -16.10 0.84 -18.21
CA GLU A 218 -16.44 0.48 -16.83
C GLU A 218 -16.96 1.69 -16.05
N ALA A 219 -16.25 2.83 -16.13
CA ALA A 219 -16.64 4.03 -15.42
C ALA A 219 -17.99 4.61 -15.90
N GLU A 220 -18.34 4.37 -17.16
CA GLU A 220 -19.67 4.69 -17.70
C GLU A 220 -20.74 3.73 -17.15
N ALA A 221 -20.44 2.44 -17.04
CA ALA A 221 -21.36 1.42 -16.55
C ALA A 221 -21.65 1.54 -15.04
N VAL A 222 -20.62 1.74 -14.23
CA VAL A 222 -20.68 1.68 -12.75
C VAL A 222 -20.64 3.07 -12.10
N GLY A 223 -20.38 4.13 -12.88
CA GLY A 223 -20.32 5.51 -12.38
C GLY A 223 -19.09 5.85 -11.52
N TYR A 224 -18.22 4.87 -11.25
CA TYR A 224 -16.99 5.03 -10.46
C TYR A 224 -15.77 4.61 -11.29
N ARG A 225 -14.61 5.19 -10.98
CA ARG A 225 -13.33 4.80 -11.60
C ARG A 225 -12.58 3.88 -10.63
N LEU A 226 -12.56 2.58 -10.90
CA LEU A 226 -11.88 1.60 -10.05
C LEU A 226 -10.43 1.31 -10.48
N ALA A 227 -9.94 1.92 -11.56
CA ALA A 227 -8.57 1.79 -12.07
C ALA A 227 -7.46 1.71 -11.00
N LEU A 228 -7.48 2.58 -9.97
CA LEU A 228 -6.47 2.56 -8.90
C LEU A 228 -6.60 1.34 -7.98
N TYR A 229 -7.83 0.88 -7.77
CA TYR A 229 -8.10 -0.28 -6.97
C TYR A 229 -7.75 -1.57 -7.72
N GLU A 230 -8.09 -1.66 -9.00
CA GLU A 230 -7.71 -2.80 -9.85
C GLU A 230 -6.19 -2.93 -9.96
N ASP A 231 -5.48 -1.84 -10.27
CA ASP A 231 -4.02 -1.86 -10.28
C ASP A 231 -3.40 -2.17 -8.91
N TYR A 232 -4.10 -1.82 -7.82
CA TYR A 232 -3.72 -2.28 -6.48
C TYR A 232 -3.92 -3.78 -6.33
N CYS A 233 -5.04 -4.34 -6.78
CA CYS A 233 -5.33 -5.78 -6.77
C CYS A 233 -4.31 -6.60 -7.56
N ASP A 234 -3.72 -6.06 -8.63
CA ASP A 234 -2.61 -6.66 -9.40
C ASP A 234 -1.25 -6.64 -8.68
N GLY A 235 -1.21 -6.21 -7.41
CA GLY A 235 -0.01 -6.24 -6.58
C GLY A 235 0.04 -7.50 -5.74
N ALA A 236 1.12 -8.28 -5.89
CA ALA A 236 1.30 -9.54 -5.18
C ALA A 236 1.91 -9.36 -3.78
N CYS A 237 1.21 -9.80 -2.74
CA CYS A 237 1.69 -9.65 -1.36
C CYS A 237 3.06 -10.33 -1.15
N PHE A 238 4.00 -9.60 -0.52
CA PHE A 238 5.41 -9.99 -0.31
C PHE A 238 6.26 -10.19 -1.57
N ASP A 239 5.73 -9.89 -2.74
CA ASP A 239 6.51 -9.84 -3.97
C ASP A 239 7.39 -8.56 -4.01
N PRO A 240 8.61 -8.61 -4.56
CA PRO A 240 9.43 -7.43 -4.75
C PRO A 240 8.80 -6.35 -5.65
N GLY A 241 7.88 -6.76 -6.53
CA GLY A 241 7.16 -5.93 -7.49
C GLY A 241 5.93 -5.21 -6.95
N ASP A 242 5.45 -5.50 -5.73
CA ASP A 242 4.26 -4.87 -5.11
C ASP A 242 4.49 -3.41 -4.70
N THR A 243 4.72 -2.57 -5.69
CA THR A 243 5.02 -1.14 -5.56
C THR A 243 3.89 -0.28 -6.14
N LYS A 244 2.73 -0.90 -6.44
CA LYS A 244 1.60 -0.32 -7.15
C LYS A 244 1.17 1.03 -6.58
N LEU A 245 0.94 1.14 -5.28
CA LEU A 245 0.53 2.40 -4.67
C LEU A 245 1.60 3.50 -4.81
N LEU A 246 2.89 3.16 -4.71
CA LEU A 246 3.94 4.15 -4.93
C LEU A 246 4.01 4.56 -6.42
N GLN A 247 3.84 3.60 -7.35
CA GLN A 247 3.76 3.89 -8.79
C GLN A 247 2.56 4.79 -9.10
N GLN A 248 1.40 4.53 -8.51
CA GLN A 248 0.22 5.38 -8.61
C GLN A 248 0.50 6.79 -8.08
N TYR A 249 1.12 6.91 -6.90
CA TYR A 249 1.47 8.22 -6.34
C TYR A 249 2.41 9.01 -7.27
N GLU A 250 3.41 8.37 -7.88
CA GLU A 250 4.38 9.01 -8.76
C GLU A 250 3.85 9.27 -10.17
N GLY A 251 3.03 8.35 -10.70
CA GLY A 251 2.67 8.28 -12.13
C GLY A 251 1.23 8.65 -12.48
N SER A 252 0.29 8.63 -11.53
CA SER A 252 -1.12 8.96 -11.81
C SER A 252 -1.25 10.41 -12.31
N THR A 253 -1.88 10.58 -13.47
CA THR A 253 -2.16 11.90 -14.06
C THR A 253 -2.99 12.76 -13.12
N THR A 254 -4.00 12.17 -12.47
CA THR A 254 -4.89 12.89 -11.55
C THR A 254 -4.16 13.34 -10.28
N LEU A 255 -3.30 12.50 -9.71
CA LEU A 255 -2.50 12.89 -8.53
C LEU A 255 -1.44 13.93 -8.89
N ASN A 256 -0.87 13.85 -10.09
CA ASN A 256 0.08 14.84 -10.60
C ASN A 256 -0.58 16.20 -10.85
N ASP A 257 -1.82 16.23 -11.36
CA ASP A 257 -2.62 17.45 -11.47
C ASP A 257 -2.88 18.10 -10.10
N ILE A 258 -3.22 17.30 -9.09
CA ILE A 258 -3.42 17.77 -7.71
C ILE A 258 -2.12 18.38 -7.17
N LYS A 259 -0.99 17.70 -7.35
CA LYS A 259 0.33 18.23 -6.98
C LYS A 259 0.62 19.55 -7.71
N ALA A 260 0.32 19.64 -9.00
CA ALA A 260 0.49 20.88 -9.77
C ALA A 260 -0.36 22.03 -9.21
N GLN A 261 -1.64 21.79 -8.88
CA GLN A 261 -2.53 22.78 -8.26
C GLN A 261 -2.01 23.26 -6.91
N LEU A 262 -1.45 22.36 -6.10
CA LEU A 262 -0.83 22.66 -4.82
C LEU A 262 0.55 23.34 -4.93
N ARG A 263 1.03 23.57 -6.16
CA ARG A 263 2.38 24.06 -6.46
C ARG A 263 3.47 23.22 -5.80
N PHE A 264 3.28 21.90 -5.84
CA PHE A 264 4.19 20.93 -5.25
C PHE A 264 5.56 21.01 -5.94
N GLY A 265 6.54 21.57 -5.23
CA GLY A 265 7.81 21.99 -5.81
C GLY A 265 8.91 20.94 -5.70
N HIS A 266 10.10 21.29 -6.20
CA HIS A 266 11.31 20.47 -6.03
C HIS A 266 11.66 20.24 -4.56
N PHE A 267 11.44 21.22 -3.69
CA PHE A 267 11.68 21.08 -2.25
C PHE A 267 10.77 20.04 -1.60
N ASP A 268 9.51 19.96 -2.02
CA ASP A 268 8.59 18.94 -1.51
C ASP A 268 9.07 17.55 -1.96
N ARG A 269 9.43 17.37 -3.24
CA ARG A 269 9.99 16.10 -3.74
C ARG A 269 11.27 15.68 -3.01
N LEU A 270 12.19 16.61 -2.75
CA LEU A 270 13.40 16.34 -1.98
C LEU A 270 13.11 15.95 -0.54
N ARG A 271 12.04 16.49 0.06
CA ARG A 271 11.61 16.14 1.42
C ARG A 271 10.98 14.75 1.49
N GLU A 272 10.38 14.28 0.39
CA GLU A 272 9.77 12.96 0.29
C GLU A 272 10.77 11.84 -0.03
N LEU A 273 11.83 12.17 -0.78
CA LEU A 273 12.83 11.22 -1.28
C LEU A 273 13.39 10.28 -0.19
N PRO A 274 13.77 10.74 1.02
CA PRO A 274 14.29 9.84 2.05
C PRO A 274 13.28 8.78 2.48
N ALA A 275 11.99 9.13 2.57
CA ALA A 275 10.93 8.20 2.96
C ALA A 275 10.68 7.17 1.84
N VAL A 276 10.65 7.62 0.58
CA VAL A 276 10.51 6.76 -0.60
C VAL A 276 11.65 5.75 -0.68
N LEU A 277 12.90 6.21 -0.58
CA LEU A 277 14.08 5.35 -0.63
C LEU A 277 14.12 4.35 0.53
N ALA A 278 13.77 4.81 1.74
CA ALA A 278 13.67 3.92 2.89
C ALA A 278 12.60 2.84 2.70
N GLY A 279 11.39 3.21 2.27
CA GLY A 279 10.30 2.25 2.00
C GLY A 279 10.69 1.20 0.98
N ARG A 280 11.23 1.62 -0.18
CA ARG A 280 11.73 0.71 -1.23
C ARG A 280 12.83 -0.22 -0.72
N PHE A 281 13.73 0.31 0.11
CA PHE A 281 14.81 -0.48 0.70
C PHE A 281 14.28 -1.56 1.65
N TRP A 282 13.35 -1.22 2.56
CA TRP A 282 12.75 -2.19 3.47
C TRP A 282 11.91 -3.22 2.73
N GLN A 283 11.13 -2.80 1.74
CA GLN A 283 10.38 -3.70 0.87
C GLN A 283 11.30 -4.72 0.22
N PHE A 284 12.37 -4.25 -0.44
CA PHE A 284 13.34 -5.13 -1.09
C PHE A 284 13.93 -6.15 -0.10
N LEU A 285 14.31 -5.72 1.11
CA LEU A 285 14.87 -6.62 2.11
C LEU A 285 13.86 -7.67 2.59
N ILE A 286 12.62 -7.25 2.88
CA ILE A 286 11.55 -8.11 3.40
C ILE A 286 11.10 -9.10 2.32
N SER A 287 10.67 -8.61 1.16
CA SER A 287 10.16 -9.42 0.05
C SER A 287 11.21 -10.43 -0.41
N ARG A 288 12.47 -10.01 -0.58
CA ARG A 288 13.55 -10.95 -0.97
C ARG A 288 13.78 -12.04 0.06
N LYS A 289 13.73 -11.72 1.35
CA LYS A 289 13.90 -12.70 2.43
C LYS A 289 12.76 -13.72 2.43
N ILE A 290 11.51 -13.24 2.30
CA ILE A 290 10.32 -14.10 2.23
C ILE A 290 10.36 -14.96 0.97
N ALA A 291 10.57 -14.37 -0.20
CA ALA A 291 10.67 -15.07 -1.48
C ALA A 291 11.76 -16.16 -1.44
N GLY A 292 12.97 -15.83 -1.01
CA GLY A 292 14.07 -16.79 -0.95
C GLY A 292 13.83 -17.97 0.00
N LEU A 293 13.18 -17.73 1.16
CA LEU A 293 12.81 -18.80 2.09
C LEU A 293 11.63 -19.63 1.57
N THR A 294 10.65 -18.99 0.93
CA THR A 294 9.48 -19.66 0.34
C THR A 294 9.91 -20.55 -0.82
N GLY A 295 10.74 -20.07 -1.74
CA GLY A 295 11.28 -20.89 -2.83
C GLY A 295 12.09 -22.09 -2.33
N ARG A 296 12.81 -21.94 -1.20
CA ARG A 296 13.48 -23.08 -0.55
C ARG A 296 12.48 -24.09 0.02
N ALA A 297 11.42 -23.62 0.68
CA ALA A 297 10.39 -24.46 1.26
C ALA A 297 9.62 -25.23 0.18
N VAL A 298 9.18 -24.55 -0.89
CA VAL A 298 8.54 -25.14 -2.07
C VAL A 298 9.38 -26.29 -2.61
N LYS A 299 10.66 -26.04 -2.91
CA LYS A 299 11.55 -27.08 -3.41
C LYS A 299 11.67 -28.25 -2.44
N THR A 300 11.87 -27.97 -1.15
CA THR A 300 12.05 -29.02 -0.13
C THR A 300 10.80 -29.89 0.02
N LEU A 301 9.61 -29.30 0.00
CA LEU A 301 8.34 -30.02 0.11
C LEU A 301 8.05 -30.85 -1.15
N ASN A 302 8.23 -30.27 -2.33
CA ASN A 302 8.08 -30.99 -3.61
C ASN A 302 9.04 -32.19 -3.70
N ASP A 303 10.30 -32.00 -3.30
CA ASP A 303 11.31 -33.07 -3.27
C ASP A 303 10.94 -34.17 -2.24
N ALA A 304 10.45 -33.80 -1.05
CA ALA A 304 10.12 -34.73 0.04
C ALA A 304 8.86 -35.56 -0.23
N TYR A 305 7.85 -34.96 -0.87
CA TYR A 305 6.57 -35.60 -1.16
C TYR A 305 6.44 -36.11 -2.61
N HIS A 306 7.51 -35.99 -3.41
CA HIS A 306 7.57 -36.40 -4.82
C HIS A 306 6.39 -35.84 -5.64
N THR A 307 6.16 -34.54 -5.53
CA THR A 307 5.05 -33.82 -6.18
C THR A 307 5.55 -32.48 -6.74
N ASP A 308 4.75 -31.86 -7.58
CA ASP A 308 4.94 -30.51 -8.12
C ASP A 308 3.87 -29.52 -7.64
N ARG A 309 2.99 -29.95 -6.74
CA ARG A 309 1.82 -29.19 -6.29
C ARG A 309 2.10 -28.13 -5.23
N PHE A 310 3.21 -28.22 -4.49
CA PHE A 310 3.54 -27.15 -3.55
C PHE A 310 4.04 -25.93 -4.32
N ASN A 311 3.41 -24.79 -4.10
CA ASN A 311 3.79 -23.50 -4.65
C ASN A 311 3.83 -22.42 -3.55
N CYS A 312 4.11 -21.16 -3.90
CA CYS A 312 4.15 -20.07 -2.94
C CYS A 312 2.81 -19.84 -2.22
N GLN A 313 1.68 -20.00 -2.91
CA GLN A 313 0.34 -19.85 -2.32
C GLN A 313 0.08 -20.91 -1.22
N SER A 314 0.49 -22.15 -1.42
CA SER A 314 0.34 -23.21 -0.38
C SER A 314 1.01 -22.83 0.95
N LEU A 315 2.06 -22.00 0.91
CA LEU A 315 2.81 -21.53 2.08
C LEU A 315 2.33 -20.16 2.58
N LEU A 316 1.98 -19.24 1.69
CA LEU A 316 1.72 -17.83 2.00
C LEU A 316 0.24 -17.43 1.98
N TRP A 317 -0.66 -18.35 1.61
CA TRP A 317 -2.11 -18.16 1.68
C TRP A 317 -2.66 -18.81 2.97
N PRO A 318 -3.25 -18.04 3.90
CA PRO A 318 -3.84 -18.59 5.12
C PRO A 318 -5.03 -19.51 4.80
N GLY A 319 -5.07 -20.72 5.37
CA GLY A 319 -6.15 -21.69 5.15
C GLY A 319 -5.78 -22.83 4.20
N GLU A 320 -4.78 -22.66 3.33
CA GLU A 320 -4.33 -23.70 2.39
C GLU A 320 -3.78 -24.96 3.09
N GLU A 321 -3.37 -24.86 4.36
CA GLU A 321 -3.02 -26.01 5.19
C GLU A 321 -4.17 -27.02 5.36
N ASN A 322 -5.41 -26.59 5.11
CA ASN A 322 -6.61 -27.42 5.21
C ASN A 322 -7.10 -27.89 3.82
N ALA A 323 -6.40 -27.56 2.74
CA ALA A 323 -6.83 -27.90 1.39
C ALA A 323 -6.94 -29.43 1.20
N ARG A 324 -7.97 -29.88 0.47
CA ARG A 324 -8.26 -31.31 0.27
C ARG A 324 -7.08 -32.07 -0.34
N TRP A 325 -6.35 -31.44 -1.27
CA TRP A 325 -5.18 -32.05 -1.91
C TRP A 325 -4.03 -32.29 -0.93
N LEU A 326 -3.94 -31.45 0.11
CA LEU A 326 -2.89 -31.50 1.12
C LEU A 326 -3.23 -32.53 2.21
N GLN A 327 -4.53 -32.74 2.48
CA GLN A 327 -5.01 -33.83 3.34
C GLN A 327 -4.65 -35.22 2.80
N ALA A 328 -4.46 -35.35 1.48
CA ALA A 328 -4.02 -36.59 0.85
C ALA A 328 -2.52 -36.91 1.10
N LEU A 329 -1.74 -35.95 1.63
CA LEU A 329 -0.32 -36.11 1.92
C LEU A 329 -0.10 -36.15 3.44
N PRO A 330 0.30 -37.29 4.02
CA PRO A 330 0.52 -37.41 5.47
C PRO A 330 1.54 -36.40 5.98
N GLN A 331 1.23 -35.72 7.09
CA GLN A 331 2.08 -34.72 7.77
C GLN A 331 2.40 -33.43 6.99
N ALA A 332 2.03 -33.31 5.71
CA ALA A 332 2.33 -32.16 4.88
C ALA A 332 1.78 -30.85 5.47
N GLY A 333 0.59 -30.88 6.06
CA GLY A 333 -0.04 -29.69 6.67
C GLY A 333 0.78 -29.12 7.83
N GLN A 334 1.32 -30.00 8.67
CA GLN A 334 2.16 -29.59 9.79
C GLN A 334 3.52 -29.07 9.32
N GLU A 335 4.06 -29.60 8.21
CA GLU A 335 5.28 -29.09 7.61
C GLU A 335 5.10 -27.73 6.94
N VAL A 336 4.00 -27.54 6.21
CA VAL A 336 3.62 -26.24 5.65
C VAL A 336 3.50 -25.18 6.74
N LEU A 337 2.79 -25.48 7.84
CA LEU A 337 2.67 -24.55 8.97
C LEU A 337 4.02 -24.23 9.62
N ARG A 338 4.89 -25.24 9.79
CA ARG A 338 6.26 -25.04 10.32
C ARG A 338 7.08 -24.13 9.39
N TRP A 339 7.07 -24.39 8.09
CA TRP A 339 7.76 -23.56 7.11
C TRP A 339 7.22 -22.14 7.07
N ARG A 340 5.90 -21.97 7.05
CA ARG A 340 5.23 -20.68 7.07
C ARG A 340 5.62 -19.85 8.29
N HIS A 341 5.53 -20.44 9.49
CA HIS A 341 5.98 -19.80 10.73
C HIS A 341 7.46 -19.39 10.65
N PHE A 342 8.32 -20.28 10.15
CA PHE A 342 9.74 -20.01 9.99
C PHE A 342 10.01 -18.88 9.00
N ILE A 343 9.37 -18.88 7.83
CA ILE A 343 9.52 -17.85 6.78
C ILE A 343 9.16 -16.47 7.35
N VAL A 344 7.96 -16.35 7.90
CA VAL A 344 7.43 -15.07 8.38
C VAL A 344 8.20 -14.58 9.60
N LYS A 345 8.44 -15.42 10.62
CA LYS A 345 9.19 -14.98 11.82
C LYS A 345 10.65 -14.68 11.54
N SER A 346 11.26 -15.35 10.55
CA SER A 346 12.63 -15.04 10.12
C SER A 346 12.72 -13.67 9.44
N ALA A 347 11.70 -13.26 8.69
CA ALA A 347 11.68 -11.96 8.03
C ALA A 347 11.20 -10.85 8.98
N LEU A 348 10.02 -11.02 9.58
CA LEU A 348 9.29 -9.97 10.29
C LEU A 348 9.60 -9.95 11.80
N GLY A 349 10.16 -11.02 12.36
CA GLY A 349 10.59 -11.09 13.76
C GLY A 349 9.76 -12.05 14.62
N PRO A 350 10.14 -12.24 15.90
CA PRO A 350 9.56 -13.31 16.73
C PRO A 350 8.16 -13.00 17.26
N SER A 351 7.80 -11.72 17.42
CA SER A 351 6.50 -11.27 17.94
C SER A 351 5.74 -10.44 16.90
N TYR A 352 4.41 -10.38 17.04
CA TYR A 352 3.56 -9.60 16.15
C TYR A 352 3.86 -8.10 16.22
N ASP A 353 4.15 -7.55 17.40
CA ASP A 353 4.55 -6.14 17.55
C ASP A 353 5.84 -5.83 16.77
N THR A 354 6.79 -6.77 16.76
CA THR A 354 8.02 -6.64 15.96
C THR A 354 7.69 -6.68 14.46
N ALA A 355 6.79 -7.58 14.07
CA ALA A 355 6.34 -7.69 12.69
C ALA A 355 5.66 -6.41 12.20
N GLN A 356 4.75 -5.85 13.00
CA GLN A 356 4.10 -4.56 12.72
C GLN A 356 5.14 -3.45 12.57
N ALA A 357 6.13 -3.36 13.47
CA ALA A 357 7.18 -2.35 13.36
C ALA A 357 8.07 -2.52 12.12
N VAL A 358 8.25 -3.73 11.61
CA VAL A 358 9.02 -4.02 10.39
C VAL A 358 8.22 -3.69 9.14
N LEU A 359 6.95 -4.11 9.09
CA LEU A 359 6.01 -3.77 8.03
C LEU A 359 5.78 -2.25 7.93
N ASP A 360 5.69 -1.56 9.07
CA ASP A 360 5.55 -0.10 9.12
C ASP A 360 6.68 0.62 8.37
N ARG A 361 7.92 0.09 8.42
CA ARG A 361 9.05 0.71 7.71
C ARG A 361 8.93 0.58 6.19
N MET A 362 8.24 -0.45 5.72
CA MET A 362 7.94 -0.69 4.31
C MET A 362 6.74 0.15 3.85
N LEU A 363 5.65 0.15 4.64
CA LEU A 363 4.33 0.59 4.19
C LEU A 363 3.96 2.03 4.58
N LEU A 364 4.37 2.49 5.78
CA LEU A 364 4.04 3.86 6.23
C LEU A 364 4.56 4.97 5.31
N PRO A 365 5.72 4.85 4.64
CA PRO A 365 6.16 5.90 3.73
C PRO A 365 5.11 6.29 2.69
N CYS A 366 4.46 5.34 2.02
CA CYS A 366 3.44 5.66 1.01
C CYS A 366 2.20 6.32 1.64
N PHE A 367 1.75 5.80 2.79
CA PHE A 367 0.67 6.40 3.59
C PHE A 367 1.00 7.84 4.01
N GLU A 368 2.22 8.13 4.43
CA GLU A 368 2.64 9.49 4.81
C GLU A 368 2.56 10.46 3.63
N LEU A 369 2.98 10.02 2.44
CA LEU A 369 2.92 10.81 1.22
C LEU A 369 1.47 11.13 0.85
N ALA A 370 0.62 10.11 0.81
CA ALA A 370 -0.81 10.25 0.53
C ALA A 370 -1.52 11.13 1.58
N THR A 371 -1.21 10.96 2.87
CA THR A 371 -1.78 11.76 3.97
C THR A 371 -1.40 13.22 3.85
N ARG A 372 -0.13 13.53 3.57
CA ARG A 372 0.33 14.92 3.38
C ARG A 372 -0.35 15.58 2.18
N LEU A 373 -0.51 14.83 1.09
CA LEU A 373 -1.20 15.33 -0.10
C LEU A 373 -2.69 15.58 0.20
N ARG A 374 -3.37 14.64 0.85
CA ARG A 374 -4.77 14.74 1.26
C ARG A 374 -5.01 15.92 2.19
N VAL A 375 -4.22 16.10 3.26
CA VAL A 375 -4.35 17.26 4.17
C VAL A 375 -4.25 18.60 3.44
N ARG A 376 -3.41 18.69 2.40
CA ARG A 376 -3.22 19.93 1.62
C ARG A 376 -4.35 20.18 0.62
N TYR A 377 -5.03 19.14 0.12
CA TYR A 377 -6.05 19.25 -0.93
C TYR A 377 -7.49 19.16 -0.41
N ASP A 378 -7.74 18.25 0.53
CA ASP A 378 -9.04 17.87 1.06
C ASP A 378 -9.36 18.69 2.33
N PRO A 379 -10.14 19.78 2.25
CA PRO A 379 -10.53 20.54 3.44
C PRO A 379 -11.39 19.71 4.40
N GLU A 380 -12.16 18.75 3.89
CA GLU A 380 -13.11 17.95 4.67
C GLU A 380 -12.39 16.95 5.59
N TYR A 381 -11.22 16.48 5.15
CA TYR A 381 -10.32 15.64 5.96
C TYR A 381 -9.65 16.40 7.13
N GLY A 382 -9.58 17.73 7.03
CA GLY A 382 -9.03 18.60 8.08
C GLY A 382 -10.09 19.26 8.97
N ASP A 383 -11.30 19.49 8.47
CA ASP A 383 -12.37 20.15 9.24
C ASP A 383 -13.26 19.18 10.04
N HIS A 384 -12.99 17.87 9.96
CA HIS A 384 -13.73 16.77 10.60
C HIS A 384 -15.15 16.55 10.03
N SER A 385 -15.48 17.13 8.86
CA SER A 385 -16.79 16.92 8.23
C SER A 385 -16.99 15.53 7.64
N LEU A 386 -15.93 14.72 7.56
CA LEU A 386 -16.01 13.31 7.19
C LEU A 386 -16.25 12.37 8.38
N ASP A 387 -16.16 12.88 9.62
CA ASP A 387 -16.33 12.06 10.81
C ASP A 387 -17.81 11.78 11.11
N GLY A 388 -18.10 10.61 11.66
CA GLY A 388 -19.39 10.35 12.30
C GLY A 388 -20.58 10.11 11.35
N LEU A 389 -20.34 9.93 10.06
CA LEU A 389 -21.33 9.28 9.20
C LEU A 389 -21.43 7.81 9.66
N ALA A 390 -22.36 7.50 10.57
CA ALA A 390 -22.53 6.18 11.18
C ALA A 390 -23.46 5.31 10.33
N ALA A 391 -23.00 4.17 9.82
CA ALA A 391 -23.89 3.17 9.24
C ALA A 391 -24.27 2.29 10.42
N ALA A 392 -25.45 2.50 10.99
CA ALA A 392 -26.12 1.86 12.15
C ALA A 392 -25.25 1.42 13.35
N ASP A 393 -24.12 0.74 13.15
CA ASP A 393 -23.30 0.06 14.16
C ASP A 393 -21.79 0.37 14.12
N ARG A 394 -21.29 1.22 13.20
CA ARG A 394 -19.85 1.57 13.12
C ARG A 394 -19.58 3.06 13.01
N THR A 395 -18.80 3.60 13.94
CA THR A 395 -18.30 4.97 13.88
C THR A 395 -16.96 4.97 13.15
N VAL A 396 -16.95 5.46 11.91
CA VAL A 396 -15.72 5.58 11.11
C VAL A 396 -15.13 6.97 11.32
N MET A 397 -13.90 7.02 11.84
CA MET A 397 -13.10 8.24 11.90
C MET A 397 -12.35 8.40 10.58
N ASN A 398 -12.52 9.55 9.91
CA ASN A 398 -11.93 9.81 8.60
C ASN A 398 -11.29 11.20 8.58
N ASN A 399 -10.34 11.38 9.50
CA ASN A 399 -9.59 12.62 9.65
C ASN A 399 -8.11 12.35 9.88
N ALA A 400 -7.30 13.37 9.57
CA ALA A 400 -5.84 13.25 9.62
C ALA A 400 -5.26 12.91 10.99
N VAL A 401 -5.93 13.33 12.07
CA VAL A 401 -5.42 13.17 13.42
C VAL A 401 -5.60 11.73 13.88
N ASP A 402 -6.76 11.16 13.63
CA ASP A 402 -7.08 9.79 14.05
C ASP A 402 -6.31 8.76 13.23
N ASP A 403 -6.22 8.95 11.92
CA ASP A 403 -5.39 8.08 11.05
C ASP A 403 -3.92 8.07 11.52
N LEU A 404 -3.35 9.24 11.85
CA LEU A 404 -1.98 9.31 12.40
C LEU A 404 -1.90 8.75 13.83
N THR A 405 -2.96 8.82 14.61
CA THR A 405 -3.00 8.27 15.97
C THR A 405 -3.00 6.74 15.93
N GLU A 406 -3.76 6.13 15.01
CA GLU A 406 -3.84 4.69 14.78
C GLU A 406 -2.45 4.07 14.52
N PHE A 407 -1.59 4.76 13.76
CA PHE A 407 -0.22 4.30 13.49
C PHE A 407 0.81 4.70 14.55
N GLY A 408 0.39 5.29 15.66
CA GLY A 408 1.23 5.60 16.82
C GLY A 408 2.22 6.73 16.57
N TYR A 409 1.84 7.76 15.82
CA TYR A 409 2.70 8.93 15.60
C TYR A 409 2.93 9.72 16.89
N HIS A 410 4.10 10.36 16.98
CA HIS A 410 4.50 11.09 18.18
C HIS A 410 3.53 12.25 18.53
N PRO A 411 3.19 12.48 19.81
CA PRO A 411 2.25 13.53 20.23
C PRO A 411 2.55 14.93 19.67
N LYS A 412 3.84 15.30 19.58
CA LYS A 412 4.27 16.56 18.92
C LYS A 412 3.84 16.67 17.46
N THR A 413 3.89 15.57 16.70
CA THR A 413 3.43 15.54 15.30
C THR A 413 1.92 15.68 15.25
N LEU A 414 1.19 14.93 16.09
CA LEU A 414 -0.27 15.02 16.19
C LEU A 414 -0.71 16.45 16.56
N ALA A 415 -0.05 17.09 17.53
CA ALA A 415 -0.32 18.47 17.92
C ALA A 415 0.02 19.50 16.83
N ALA A 416 1.00 19.23 15.97
CA ALA A 416 1.27 20.10 14.82
C ALA A 416 0.19 19.98 13.74
N VAL A 417 -0.27 18.75 13.47
CA VAL A 417 -1.38 18.51 12.53
C VAL A 417 -2.67 19.13 13.05
N ARG A 418 -3.05 18.88 14.31
CA ARG A 418 -4.24 19.48 14.96
C ARG A 418 -4.26 21.00 14.84
N ARG A 419 -3.17 21.68 15.21
CA ARG A 419 -3.10 23.16 15.09
C ARG A 419 -3.25 23.63 13.65
N SER A 420 -2.71 22.89 12.68
CA SER A 420 -2.83 23.24 11.27
C SER A 420 -4.27 23.03 10.76
N THR A 421 -4.92 21.95 11.15
CA THR A 421 -6.29 21.62 10.73
C THR A 421 -7.30 22.56 11.38
N GLU A 422 -7.16 22.85 12.67
CA GLU A 422 -7.97 23.84 13.40
C GLU A 422 -7.87 25.24 12.78
N LYS A 423 -6.64 25.69 12.45
CA LYS A 423 -6.44 26.97 11.77
C LYS A 423 -7.14 27.01 10.40
N ASN A 424 -7.00 25.95 9.60
CA ASN A 424 -7.65 25.87 8.30
C ASN A 424 -9.17 25.86 8.42
N ARG A 425 -9.71 25.11 9.40
CA ARG A 425 -11.14 25.06 9.71
C ARG A 425 -11.70 26.43 10.08
N GLY A 426 -11.03 27.17 10.96
CA GLY A 426 -11.45 28.52 11.33
C GLY A 426 -11.50 29.47 10.12
N GLN A 427 -10.44 29.48 9.30
CA GLN A 427 -10.39 30.32 8.11
C GLN A 427 -11.45 29.96 7.06
N LEU A 428 -11.74 28.67 6.90
CA LEU A 428 -12.79 28.20 6.00
C LEU A 428 -14.17 28.59 6.54
N ALA A 429 -14.41 28.48 7.85
CA ALA A 429 -15.66 28.90 8.46
C ALA A 429 -15.91 30.41 8.27
N ASP A 430 -14.89 31.25 8.46
CA ASP A 430 -14.97 32.70 8.21
C ASP A 430 -15.33 32.99 6.75
N PHE A 431 -14.70 32.27 5.81
CA PHE A 431 -14.98 32.41 4.39
C PHE A 431 -16.41 31.99 4.04
N LEU A 432 -16.88 30.84 4.53
CA LEU A 432 -18.25 30.38 4.30
C LEU A 432 -19.29 31.34 4.91
N ASN A 433 -19.01 31.91 6.08
CA ASN A 433 -19.87 32.93 6.68
C ASN A 433 -19.94 34.20 5.82
N HIS A 434 -18.80 34.64 5.25
CA HIS A 434 -18.78 35.74 4.30
C HIS A 434 -19.59 35.41 3.03
N LEU A 435 -19.46 34.19 2.48
CA LEU A 435 -20.24 33.76 1.32
C LEU A 435 -21.75 33.78 1.58
N ARG A 436 -22.20 33.38 2.78
CA ARG A 436 -23.62 33.43 3.15
C ARG A 436 -24.22 34.84 3.14
N GLN A 437 -23.38 35.87 3.31
CA GLN A 437 -23.81 37.27 3.26
C GLN A 437 -23.94 37.79 1.81
N LEU A 438 -23.51 37.02 0.81
CA LEU A 438 -23.60 37.37 -0.61
C LEU A 438 -24.84 36.70 -1.22
N PRO A 439 -25.89 37.45 -1.60
CA PRO A 439 -27.10 36.89 -2.20
C PRO A 439 -26.80 36.03 -3.45
N GLU A 440 -25.81 36.43 -4.25
CA GLU A 440 -25.41 35.76 -5.49
C GLU A 440 -24.81 34.35 -5.25
N ALA A 441 -24.31 34.09 -4.04
CA ALA A 441 -23.71 32.82 -3.67
C ALA A 441 -24.73 31.79 -3.14
N GLY A 442 -26.01 32.16 -2.98
CA GLY A 442 -27.04 31.28 -2.40
C GLY A 442 -27.18 29.94 -3.13
N ARG A 443 -27.08 29.95 -4.47
CA ARG A 443 -27.13 28.74 -5.32
C ARG A 443 -26.03 27.72 -5.01
N ILE A 444 -24.88 28.16 -4.50
CA ILE A 444 -23.74 27.27 -4.19
C ILE A 444 -24.06 26.39 -2.99
N PHE A 445 -24.82 26.90 -2.02
CA PHE A 445 -25.20 26.13 -0.83
C PHE A 445 -26.30 25.10 -1.09
N GLN A 446 -27.00 25.21 -2.23
CA GLN A 446 -28.01 24.23 -2.65
C GLN A 446 -27.40 23.04 -3.42
N ASP A 447 -26.17 23.19 -3.92
CA ASP A 447 -25.45 22.17 -4.68
C ASP A 447 -24.21 21.73 -3.89
N GLY A 448 -24.31 20.54 -3.26
CA GLY A 448 -23.24 20.00 -2.42
C GLY A 448 -21.89 19.87 -3.15
N LEU A 449 -21.91 19.55 -4.45
CA LEU A 449 -20.69 19.42 -5.26
C LEU A 449 -20.08 20.79 -5.57
N ALA A 450 -20.91 21.80 -5.85
CA ALA A 450 -20.45 23.17 -6.04
C ALA A 450 -19.84 23.73 -4.75
N LEU A 451 -20.51 23.55 -3.60
CA LEU A 451 -20.02 23.99 -2.31
C LEU A 451 -18.65 23.36 -2.00
N ARG A 452 -18.51 22.05 -2.19
CA ARG A 452 -17.24 21.35 -2.03
C ARG A 452 -16.14 21.93 -2.92
N ALA A 453 -16.43 22.15 -4.20
CA ALA A 453 -15.44 22.69 -5.13
C ALA A 453 -14.93 24.06 -4.68
N VAL A 454 -15.82 24.92 -4.19
CA VAL A 454 -15.49 26.22 -3.60
C VAL A 454 -14.67 26.07 -2.31
N LYS A 455 -15.01 25.12 -1.43
CA LYS A 455 -14.21 24.81 -0.22
C LYS A 455 -12.78 24.40 -0.61
N ILE A 456 -12.62 23.52 -1.60
CA ILE A 456 -11.31 23.05 -2.07
C ILE A 456 -10.53 24.22 -2.68
N ALA A 457 -11.14 24.99 -3.59
CA ALA A 457 -10.50 26.13 -4.24
C ALA A 457 -9.98 27.15 -3.22
N PHE A 458 -10.76 27.43 -2.17
CA PHE A 458 -10.30 28.26 -1.05
C PHE A 458 -9.14 27.60 -0.31
N HIS A 459 -9.27 26.33 0.11
CA HIS A 459 -8.27 25.61 0.90
C HIS A 459 -6.89 25.57 0.23
N ILE A 460 -6.85 25.22 -1.06
CA ILE A 460 -5.63 25.14 -1.86
C ILE A 460 -5.13 26.51 -2.34
N ASN A 461 -5.85 27.59 -2.02
CA ASN A 461 -5.58 28.95 -2.48
C ASN A 461 -5.54 29.07 -4.02
N ALA A 462 -6.51 28.43 -4.70
CA ALA A 462 -6.65 28.50 -6.15
C ALA A 462 -6.85 29.95 -6.59
N ASP A 463 -6.14 30.37 -7.63
CA ASP A 463 -6.16 31.75 -8.16
C ASP A 463 -5.96 32.84 -7.08
N GLY A 464 -5.28 32.52 -5.96
CA GLY A 464 -5.03 33.46 -4.86
C GLY A 464 -6.22 33.71 -3.92
N LEU A 465 -7.34 32.98 -4.06
CA LEU A 465 -8.60 33.22 -3.37
C LEU A 465 -8.46 33.37 -1.85
N ARG A 466 -7.77 32.44 -1.19
CA ARG A 466 -7.58 32.45 0.27
C ARG A 466 -6.63 33.55 0.73
N LYS A 467 -5.53 33.75 0.00
CA LYS A 467 -4.55 34.81 0.31
C LYS A 467 -5.21 36.19 0.25
N ASP A 468 -6.01 36.43 -0.77
CA ASP A 468 -6.66 37.72 -0.98
C ASP A 468 -7.77 37.96 0.05
N PHE A 469 -8.57 36.93 0.37
CA PHE A 469 -9.58 36.99 1.43
C PHE A 469 -8.97 37.33 2.80
N LEU A 470 -7.87 36.65 3.18
CA LEU A 470 -7.24 36.86 4.49
C LEU A 470 -6.55 38.22 4.63
N ASN A 471 -6.04 38.77 3.54
CA ASN A 471 -5.21 39.97 3.62
C ASN A 471 -6.02 41.27 3.81
N ARG A 472 -7.35 41.29 3.61
CA ARG A 472 -8.28 42.46 3.72
C ARG A 472 -7.86 43.79 3.03
N ARG A 473 -6.64 43.85 2.48
CA ARG A 473 -5.97 45.00 1.85
C ARG A 473 -6.02 44.95 0.33
N ALA A 474 -6.29 43.79 -0.26
CA ALA A 474 -6.65 43.73 -1.66
C ALA A 474 -8.12 44.13 -1.73
N VAL A 475 -8.39 45.37 -2.14
CA VAL A 475 -9.70 45.74 -2.69
C VAL A 475 -9.88 44.92 -3.99
N LEU A 476 -10.12 43.62 -3.86
CA LEU A 476 -10.75 42.88 -4.93
C LEU A 476 -12.16 43.43 -5.01
N SER A 477 -12.57 43.89 -6.19
CA SER A 477 -13.99 44.14 -6.40
C SER A 477 -14.74 42.86 -6.01
N ARG A 478 -15.86 43.01 -5.32
CA ARG A 478 -16.78 41.91 -4.99
C ARG A 478 -16.97 40.96 -6.19
N GLU A 479 -17.05 41.53 -7.38
CA GLU A 479 -17.12 40.83 -8.67
C GLU A 479 -15.92 39.92 -8.97
N ALA A 480 -14.68 40.35 -8.69
CA ALA A 480 -13.50 39.53 -8.93
C ALA A 480 -13.48 38.28 -8.03
N THR A 481 -13.88 38.42 -6.77
CA THR A 481 -14.02 37.29 -5.83
C THR A 481 -15.16 36.37 -6.26
N LEU A 482 -16.32 36.92 -6.61
CA LEU A 482 -17.47 36.15 -7.11
C LEU A 482 -17.12 35.36 -8.38
N ARG A 483 -16.45 35.98 -9.36
CA ARG A 483 -16.02 35.27 -10.59
C ARG A 483 -15.14 34.05 -10.30
N ARG A 484 -14.23 34.13 -9.33
CA ARG A 484 -13.38 32.98 -8.94
C ARG A 484 -14.18 31.88 -8.26
N ILE A 485 -15.15 32.25 -7.42
CA ILE A 485 -16.05 31.31 -6.75
C ILE A 485 -16.94 30.61 -7.78
N GLU A 486 -17.53 31.36 -8.71
CA GLU A 486 -18.38 30.82 -9.78
C GLU A 486 -17.60 29.92 -10.72
N LYS A 487 -16.36 30.28 -11.06
CA LYS A 487 -15.45 29.42 -11.81
C LYS A 487 -15.23 28.09 -11.09
N ALA A 488 -14.91 28.12 -9.79
CA ALA A 488 -14.72 26.90 -9.00
C ALA A 488 -15.99 26.04 -8.94
N ALA A 489 -17.16 26.68 -8.76
CA ALA A 489 -18.45 26.00 -8.77
C ALA A 489 -18.78 25.37 -10.14
N ALA A 490 -18.46 26.04 -11.24
CA ALA A 490 -18.63 25.51 -12.60
C ALA A 490 -17.72 24.30 -12.85
N GLU A 491 -16.51 24.30 -12.28
CA GLU A 491 -15.53 23.21 -12.38
C GLU A 491 -15.76 22.09 -11.34
N LYS A 492 -16.94 22.00 -10.71
CA LYS A 492 -17.21 21.06 -9.60
C LYS A 492 -16.89 19.60 -9.90
N HIS A 493 -17.09 19.15 -11.13
CA HIS A 493 -16.79 17.78 -11.55
C HIS A 493 -15.28 17.49 -11.56
N ILE A 494 -14.45 18.48 -11.92
CA ILE A 494 -12.99 18.36 -11.94
C ILE A 494 -12.45 18.22 -10.50
N TYR A 495 -12.88 19.11 -9.60
CA TYR A 495 -12.49 19.07 -8.19
C TYR A 495 -12.97 17.78 -7.52
N THR A 496 -14.20 17.37 -7.78
CA THR A 496 -14.78 16.15 -7.21
C THR A 496 -14.06 14.90 -7.72
N GLY A 497 -13.82 14.77 -9.02
CA GLY A 497 -13.10 13.61 -9.57
C GLY A 497 -11.66 13.50 -9.03
N ARG A 498 -10.96 14.63 -8.92
CA ARG A 498 -9.62 14.69 -8.29
C ARG A 498 -9.67 14.27 -6.83
N LEU A 499 -10.63 14.78 -6.06
CA LEU A 499 -10.77 14.47 -4.64
C LEU A 499 -11.09 12.98 -4.40
N ILE A 500 -12.03 12.40 -5.17
CA ILE A 500 -12.37 10.97 -5.07
C ILE A 500 -11.13 10.11 -5.35
N CYS A 501 -10.38 10.42 -6.41
CA CYS A 501 -9.14 9.73 -6.76
C CYS A 501 -8.11 9.80 -5.63
N LEU A 502 -7.92 10.99 -5.02
CA LEU A 502 -7.01 11.17 -3.89
C LEU A 502 -7.46 10.41 -2.63
N ARG A 503 -8.77 10.41 -2.33
CA ARG A 503 -9.35 9.67 -1.19
C ARG A 503 -9.23 8.16 -1.38
N LEU A 504 -9.50 7.66 -2.58
CA LEU A 504 -9.33 6.26 -2.92
C LEU A 504 -7.86 5.85 -2.77
N HIS A 505 -6.93 6.58 -3.39
CA HIS A 505 -5.50 6.31 -3.25
C HIS A 505 -5.03 6.32 -1.78
N HIS A 506 -5.44 7.32 -1.00
CA HIS A 506 -5.12 7.38 0.43
C HIS A 506 -5.71 6.20 1.20
N THR A 507 -6.95 5.83 0.93
CA THR A 507 -7.61 4.68 1.56
C THR A 507 -6.92 3.38 1.19
N LEU A 508 -6.48 3.21 -0.06
CA LEU A 508 -5.68 2.05 -0.47
C LEU A 508 -4.39 1.91 0.33
N THR A 509 -3.71 3.02 0.66
CA THR A 509 -2.50 2.95 1.51
C THR A 509 -2.79 2.46 2.92
N LEU A 510 -3.98 2.78 3.48
CA LEU A 510 -4.44 2.27 4.76
C LEU A 510 -4.76 0.78 4.67
N THR A 511 -5.54 0.41 3.66
CA THR A 511 -5.92 -0.98 3.35
C THR A 511 -4.68 -1.86 3.19
N GLN A 512 -3.66 -1.41 2.44
CA GLN A 512 -2.41 -2.16 2.28
C GLN A 512 -1.69 -2.42 3.62
N ILE A 513 -1.63 -1.42 4.51
CA ILE A 513 -1.04 -1.62 5.84
C ILE A 513 -1.82 -2.67 6.63
N GLN A 514 -3.16 -2.61 6.59
CA GLN A 514 -4.03 -3.54 7.29
C GLN A 514 -3.93 -4.96 6.72
N ASP A 515 -3.91 -5.10 5.39
CA ASP A 515 -3.78 -6.38 4.69
C ASP A 515 -2.48 -7.09 5.03
N TYR A 516 -1.35 -6.40 4.93
CA TYR A 516 -0.04 -6.97 5.27
C TYR A 516 0.05 -7.37 6.74
N ARG A 517 -0.50 -6.56 7.64
CA ARG A 517 -0.54 -6.87 9.09
C ARG A 517 -1.42 -8.08 9.37
N ARG A 518 -2.60 -8.13 8.79
CA ARG A 518 -3.53 -9.25 8.90
C ARG A 518 -2.93 -10.53 8.34
N LEU A 519 -2.36 -10.47 7.13
CA LEU A 519 -1.69 -11.60 6.50
C LEU A 519 -0.53 -12.10 7.36
N ALA A 520 0.36 -11.22 7.82
CA ALA A 520 1.45 -11.61 8.71
C ALA A 520 0.95 -12.26 10.01
N ARG A 521 -0.12 -11.72 10.61
CA ARG A 521 -0.76 -12.28 11.82
C ARG A 521 -1.26 -13.69 11.57
N ALA A 522 -2.07 -13.86 10.53
CA ALA A 522 -2.68 -15.14 10.14
C ALA A 522 -1.62 -16.19 9.78
N LEU A 523 -0.51 -15.78 9.16
CA LEU A 523 0.53 -16.72 8.75
C LEU A 523 1.40 -17.23 9.90
N ALA A 524 1.63 -16.47 11.00
CA ALA A 524 2.63 -16.88 11.98
C ALA A 524 2.46 -16.46 13.45
N TYR A 525 1.55 -15.56 13.79
CA TYR A 525 1.47 -14.99 15.15
C TYR A 525 0.19 -15.34 15.89
N ASP A 526 -0.93 -15.38 15.17
CA ASP A 526 -2.24 -15.74 15.71
C ASP A 526 -3.06 -16.27 14.53
N PRO A 527 -2.83 -17.54 14.14
CA PRO A 527 -3.60 -18.17 13.07
C PRO A 527 -5.03 -18.36 13.58
N GLN A 528 -5.86 -17.33 13.42
CA GLN A 528 -7.30 -17.53 13.50
C GLN A 528 -7.72 -18.44 12.33
N PRO A 529 -8.75 -19.29 12.52
CA PRO A 529 -9.28 -20.06 11.41
C PRO A 529 -9.72 -19.09 10.31
N TYR A 530 -9.11 -19.21 9.13
CA TYR A 530 -9.52 -18.50 7.93
C TYR A 530 -10.98 -18.87 7.65
N ARG A 531 -11.87 -17.87 7.68
CA ARG A 531 -13.22 -18.01 7.10
C ARG A 531 -13.12 -17.44 5.68
N PRO A 532 -13.30 -18.28 4.64
CA PRO A 532 -13.31 -17.81 3.26
C PRO A 532 -14.40 -16.77 3.03
#